data_AF-A0A6B3GC97-F1
#
_entry.id   AF-A0A6B3GC97-F1
#
_cell.length_a   1.000
_cell.length_b   1.000
_cell.length_c   1.000
_cell.angle_alpha   90.00
_cell.angle_beta   90.00
_cell.angle_gamma   90.00
#
_symmetry.space_group_name_H-M   'P 1'
#
loop_
_entity.id
_entity.type
_entity.pdbx_description
1 polymer ?
#
loop_
_entity_poly.entity_id
_entity_poly.type
_entity_poly.pdbx_seq_one_letter_code
_entity_poly.pdbx_strand_id
1 'polypeptide(L)'
;CPTRALTMTNEFELADSTRKDLIYTKDQLLAGLTEGMVDSPHAIHPGTDEQDYYRGLVTEAAPGTVRQAAVSRGEPAVVDSEPVAPAEGAPAAPAPAASPAASAGSAAKPGQEGQG
;
A
#
# COMPACT_ATOMS: atom_id res chain seq x y z
N CYS A 1 -3.90 17.09 2.60
CA CYS A 1 -3.64 15.65 2.49
C CYS A 1 -4.98 14.89 2.48
N PRO A 2 -5.37 14.20 1.39
CA PRO A 2 -6.69 13.54 1.25
C PRO A 2 -6.99 12.52 2.35
N THR A 3 -5.96 11.83 2.83
CA THR A 3 -6.05 10.83 3.91
C THR A 3 -5.86 11.42 5.30
N ARG A 4 -5.58 12.73 5.41
CA ARG A 4 -5.15 13.39 6.66
C ARG A 4 -3.99 12.69 7.39
N ALA A 5 -3.21 11.86 6.69
CA ALA A 5 -2.07 11.16 7.27
C ALA A 5 -0.93 12.11 7.68
N LEU A 6 -0.89 13.31 7.10
CA LEU A 6 0.05 14.37 7.46
C LEU A 6 -0.72 15.58 7.98
N THR A 7 -0.39 15.97 9.21
CA THR A 7 -0.91 17.14 9.91
C THR A 7 0.23 18.05 10.33
N MET A 8 -0.03 19.36 10.38
CA MET A 8 0.93 20.32 10.94
C MET A 8 0.85 20.30 12.47
N THR A 9 1.99 20.30 13.14
CA THR A 9 2.09 20.46 14.59
C THR A 9 2.32 21.94 14.93
N ASN A 10 2.15 22.30 16.20
CA ASN A 10 2.45 23.64 16.71
C ASN A 10 3.87 23.72 17.30
N GLU A 11 4.72 22.72 17.09
CA GLU A 11 6.11 22.74 17.56
C GLU A 11 6.93 23.55 16.56
N PHE A 12 7.36 24.75 16.97
CA PHE A 12 8.15 25.65 16.14
C PHE A 12 9.57 25.89 16.70
N GLU A 13 9.88 25.41 17.90
CA GLU A 13 11.16 25.59 18.58
C GLU A 13 12.07 24.35 18.44
N LEU A 14 12.21 23.81 17.24
CA LEU A 14 13.10 22.68 16.96
C LEU A 14 14.51 23.18 16.58
N ALA A 15 15.50 22.88 17.42
CA ALA A 15 16.90 23.15 17.14
C ALA A 15 17.77 22.02 17.74
N ASP A 16 18.80 21.62 17.00
CA ASP A 16 19.76 20.61 17.47
C ASP A 16 21.20 20.99 17.07
N SER A 17 22.16 20.31 17.67
CA SER A 17 23.60 20.48 17.52
C SER A 17 24.11 20.11 16.13
N THR A 18 23.46 19.20 15.41
CA THR A 18 23.81 18.85 14.03
C THR A 18 22.59 18.77 13.12
N ARG A 19 22.80 18.99 11.81
CA ARG A 19 21.74 18.83 10.79
C ARG A 19 21.17 17.42 10.77
N LYS A 20 22.01 16.41 11.05
CA LYS A 20 21.60 15.00 10.97
C LYS A 20 20.49 14.70 11.98
N ASP A 21 20.54 15.33 13.14
CA ASP A 21 19.58 15.12 14.23
C ASP A 21 18.20 15.70 13.91
N LEU A 22 18.12 16.65 12.97
CA LEU A 22 16.86 17.22 12.45
C LEU A 22 16.25 16.41 11.28
N ILE A 23 16.84 15.28 10.90
CA ILE A 23 16.31 14.41 9.85
C ILE A 23 15.47 13.30 10.49
N TYR A 24 14.15 13.44 10.40
CA TYR A 24 13.22 12.44 10.91
C TYR A 24 12.89 11.36 9.89
N THR A 25 12.81 10.12 10.36
CA THR A 25 12.40 8.93 9.59
C THR A 25 10.89 8.72 9.66
N LYS A 26 10.35 7.86 8.78
CA LYS A 26 8.92 7.53 8.73
C LYS A 26 8.39 7.11 10.11
N ASP A 27 9.13 6.26 10.81
CA ASP A 27 8.70 5.66 12.08
C ASP A 27 8.76 6.64 13.25
N GLN A 28 9.50 7.75 13.10
CA GLN A 28 9.52 8.84 14.09
C GLN A 28 8.35 9.83 13.89
N LEU A 29 7.76 9.88 12.70
CA LEU A 29 6.71 10.85 12.37
C LEU A 29 5.30 10.25 12.32
N LEU A 30 5.18 8.98 11.92
CA LEU A 30 3.88 8.33 11.75
C LEU A 30 3.49 7.57 13.02
N ALA A 31 2.21 7.72 13.41
CA ALA A 31 1.62 6.82 14.39
C ALA A 31 1.61 5.38 13.87
N GLY A 32 1.84 4.43 14.78
CA GLY A 32 1.73 3.01 14.45
C GLY A 32 0.31 2.60 14.06
N LEU A 33 0.20 1.45 13.42
CA LEU A 33 -1.09 0.85 13.07
C LEU A 33 -1.83 0.41 14.34
N THR A 34 -3.14 0.66 14.39
CA THR A 34 -4.00 0.12 15.44
C THR A 34 -4.43 -1.30 15.10
N GLU A 35 -4.95 -2.03 16.08
CA GLU A 35 -5.52 -3.37 15.89
C GLU A 35 -6.57 -3.37 14.77
N GLY A 36 -6.49 -4.35 13.87
CA GLY A 36 -7.38 -4.48 12.71
C GLY A 36 -6.97 -3.68 11.45
N MET A 37 -6.01 -2.75 11.54
CA MET A 37 -5.49 -2.04 10.36
C MET A 37 -4.46 -2.90 9.60
N VAL A 38 -4.48 -2.80 8.27
CA VAL A 38 -3.54 -3.52 7.38
C VAL A 38 -2.41 -2.58 6.97
N ASP A 39 -1.16 -3.03 7.06
CA ASP A 39 0.00 -2.24 6.65
C ASP A 39 0.07 -2.08 5.12
N SER A 40 0.78 -1.04 4.69
CA SER A 40 1.18 -0.88 3.29
C SER A 40 2.48 -1.63 3.01
N PRO A 41 2.70 -2.14 1.78
CA PRO A 41 1.86 -2.04 0.59
C PRO A 41 0.73 -3.08 0.54
N HIS A 42 -0.45 -2.68 0.08
CA HIS A 42 -1.57 -3.61 -0.13
C HIS A 42 -1.35 -4.48 -1.36
N ALA A 43 -1.85 -5.72 -1.31
CA ALA A 43 -1.82 -6.61 -2.47
C ALA A 43 -2.65 -6.03 -3.62
N ILE A 44 -2.10 -6.09 -4.83
CA ILE A 44 -2.84 -5.78 -6.05
C ILE A 44 -3.89 -6.86 -6.33
N HIS A 45 -4.90 -6.51 -7.12
CA HIS A 45 -5.94 -7.44 -7.52
C HIS A 45 -5.31 -8.67 -8.20
N PRO A 46 -5.75 -9.91 -7.87
CA PRO A 46 -5.18 -11.10 -8.48
C PRO A 46 -5.24 -11.05 -10.01
N GLY A 47 -4.12 -11.36 -10.65
CA GLY A 47 -4.03 -11.44 -12.11
C GLY A 47 -3.91 -10.10 -12.85
N THR A 48 -3.74 -8.97 -12.15
CA THR A 48 -3.58 -7.64 -12.74
C THR A 48 -2.20 -7.06 -12.45
N ASP A 49 -1.82 -6.02 -13.19
CA ASP A 49 -0.64 -5.18 -12.89
C ASP A 49 -1.04 -3.75 -12.50
N GLU A 50 -0.08 -2.85 -12.27
CA GLU A 50 -0.36 -1.46 -11.92
C GLU A 50 -1.04 -0.70 -13.07
N GLN A 51 -0.80 -1.07 -14.33
CA GLN A 51 -1.38 -0.40 -15.50
C GLN A 51 -2.89 -0.64 -15.60
N ASP A 52 -3.35 -1.82 -15.21
CA ASP A 52 -4.77 -2.17 -15.22
C ASP A 52 -5.61 -1.26 -14.30
N TYR A 53 -5.05 -0.80 -13.18
CA TYR A 53 -5.68 0.21 -12.31
C TYR A 53 -5.81 1.56 -13.00
N TYR A 54 -4.76 2.01 -13.71
CA TYR A 54 -4.79 3.29 -14.43
C TYR A 54 -5.72 3.25 -15.65
N ARG A 55 -5.99 2.08 -16.21
CA ARG A 55 -6.95 1.85 -17.30
C ARG A 55 -8.38 1.64 -16.81
N GLY A 56 -8.59 1.53 -15.49
CA GLY A 56 -9.91 1.27 -14.89
C GLY A 56 -10.44 -0.14 -15.14
N LEU A 57 -9.56 -1.13 -15.38
CA LEU A 57 -9.95 -2.52 -15.60
C LEU A 57 -10.27 -3.25 -14.28
N VAL A 58 -9.77 -2.75 -13.15
CA VAL A 58 -10.12 -3.23 -11.80
C VAL A 58 -11.34 -2.45 -11.31
N THR A 59 -12.52 -3.08 -11.33
CA THR A 59 -13.80 -2.44 -10.99
C THR A 59 -14.34 -2.80 -9.61
N GLU A 60 -13.79 -3.85 -8.99
CA GLU A 60 -14.23 -4.35 -7.68
C GLU A 60 -13.04 -4.74 -6.79
N ALA A 61 -13.33 -4.98 -5.52
CA ALA A 61 -12.34 -5.46 -4.57
C ALA A 61 -11.99 -6.92 -4.86
N ALA A 62 -10.72 -7.28 -4.63
CA ALA A 62 -10.28 -8.67 -4.81
C ALA A 62 -11.07 -9.62 -3.89
N PRO A 63 -11.35 -10.86 -4.33
CA PRO A 63 -12.01 -11.86 -3.50
C PRO A 63 -11.29 -12.06 -2.16
N GLY A 64 -12.07 -12.11 -1.06
CA GLY A 64 -11.52 -12.24 0.29
C GLY A 64 -10.98 -10.95 0.89
N THR A 65 -11.09 -9.80 0.21
CA THR A 65 -10.78 -8.50 0.81
C THR A 65 -11.80 -8.16 1.88
N VAL A 66 -11.30 -7.83 3.07
CA VAL A 66 -12.11 -7.41 4.21
C VAL A 66 -12.53 -5.95 4.04
N ARG A 67 -13.83 -5.67 4.13
CA ARG A 67 -14.36 -4.30 4.02
C ARG A 67 -14.00 -3.49 5.26
N GLN A 68 -13.23 -2.43 5.07
CA GLN A 68 -12.93 -1.46 6.13
C GLN A 68 -14.06 -0.43 6.21
N ALA A 69 -14.64 -0.25 7.40
CA ALA A 69 -15.71 0.73 7.63
C ALA A 69 -15.17 2.16 7.48
N ALA A 70 -15.86 2.99 6.68
CA ALA A 70 -15.49 4.39 6.49
C ALA A 70 -16.01 5.25 7.65
N VAL A 71 -15.39 5.14 8.83
CA VAL A 71 -15.79 5.88 10.04
C VAL A 71 -15.86 7.39 9.83
N SER A 72 -15.00 7.94 8.95
CA SER A 72 -15.04 9.36 8.57
C SER A 72 -16.31 9.78 7.82
N ARG A 73 -17.06 8.84 7.24
CA ARG A 73 -18.37 9.04 6.60
C ARG A 73 -19.55 8.68 7.51
N GLY A 74 -19.30 8.46 8.80
CA GLY A 74 -20.34 8.12 9.77
C GLY A 74 -20.81 6.66 9.71
N GLU A 75 -20.07 5.79 9.02
CA GLU A 75 -20.35 4.35 9.09
C GLU A 75 -19.97 3.82 10.48
N PRO A 76 -20.80 2.98 11.12
CA PRO A 76 -20.46 2.37 12.40
C PRO A 76 -19.25 1.45 12.23
N ALA A 77 -18.36 1.44 13.22
CA ALA A 77 -17.22 0.53 13.25
C ALA A 77 -17.74 -0.92 13.30
N VAL A 78 -17.43 -1.70 12.27
CA VAL A 78 -17.80 -3.12 12.20
C VAL A 78 -16.73 -3.89 12.97
N VAL A 79 -17.08 -4.36 14.18
CA VAL A 79 -16.17 -5.03 15.11
C VAL A 79 -15.80 -6.45 14.69
N ASP A 80 -16.53 -7.03 13.73
CA ASP A 80 -16.26 -8.34 13.15
C ASP A 80 -16.36 -8.22 11.63
N SER A 81 -15.22 -8.03 10.97
CA SER A 81 -15.20 -7.77 9.53
C SER A 81 -15.25 -9.08 8.75
N GLU A 82 -16.46 -9.48 8.34
CA GLU A 82 -16.64 -10.65 7.48
C GLU A 82 -16.15 -10.39 6.05
N PRO A 83 -15.58 -11.40 5.36
CA PRO A 83 -15.17 -11.26 3.97
C PRO A 83 -16.39 -10.91 3.11
N VAL A 84 -16.27 -9.90 2.25
CA VAL A 84 -17.33 -9.58 1.30
C VAL A 84 -17.43 -10.74 0.30
N ALA A 85 -18.61 -11.36 0.20
CA ALA A 85 -18.86 -12.36 -0.83
C ALA A 85 -18.72 -11.70 -2.22
N PRO A 86 -18.18 -12.41 -3.22
CA PRO A 86 -18.10 -11.87 -4.58
C PRO A 86 -19.50 -11.48 -5.05
N ALA A 87 -19.64 -10.31 -5.68
CA ALA A 87 -20.90 -9.88 -6.24
C ALA A 87 -21.28 -10.83 -7.39
N GLU A 88 -22.29 -11.68 -7.18
CA GLU A 88 -22.87 -12.48 -8.26
C GLU A 88 -23.49 -11.54 -9.30
N GLY A 89 -22.75 -11.27 -10.39
CA GLY A 89 -23.27 -10.50 -11.52
C GLY A 89 -22.30 -9.56 -12.25
N ALA A 90 -21.00 -9.53 -11.93
CA ALA A 90 -20.05 -8.80 -12.77
C ALA A 90 -19.83 -9.53 -14.11
N PRO A 91 -19.94 -8.87 -15.28
CA PRO A 91 -19.60 -9.51 -16.55
C PRO A 91 -18.11 -9.87 -16.51
N ALA A 92 -17.79 -11.12 -16.85
CA ALA A 92 -16.42 -11.61 -16.92
C ALA A 92 -15.57 -10.65 -17.76
N ALA A 93 -14.67 -9.92 -17.11
CA ALA A 93 -13.66 -9.14 -17.79
C ALA A 93 -12.87 -10.09 -18.71
N PRO A 94 -12.57 -9.70 -19.96
CA PRO A 94 -11.83 -10.57 -20.86
C PRO A 94 -10.46 -10.87 -20.25
N ALA A 95 -10.07 -12.15 -20.27
CA ALA A 95 -8.79 -12.61 -19.76
C ALA A 95 -7.65 -11.74 -20.33
N PRO A 96 -6.74 -11.19 -19.50
CA PRO A 96 -5.64 -10.42 -20.02
C PRO A 96 -4.76 -11.34 -20.88
N ALA A 97 -4.52 -10.92 -22.11
CA ALA A 97 -3.55 -11.58 -22.97
C ALA A 97 -2.21 -11.60 -22.25
N ALA A 98 -1.63 -12.79 -22.09
CA ALA A 98 -0.34 -12.98 -21.44
C ALA A 98 0.71 -12.05 -22.09
N SER A 99 1.16 -11.04 -21.35
CA SER A 99 2.36 -10.29 -21.73
C SER A 99 3.55 -11.26 -21.74
N PRO A 100 4.35 -11.31 -22.82
CA PRO A 100 5.48 -12.22 -22.88
C PRO A 100 6.51 -11.79 -21.83
N ALA A 101 6.96 -12.77 -21.04
CA ALA A 101 8.02 -12.60 -20.05
C ALA A 101 9.23 -11.90 -20.68
N ALA A 102 9.55 -10.70 -20.20
CA ALA A 102 10.83 -10.07 -20.49
C ALA A 102 11.93 -10.91 -19.82
N SER A 103 12.84 -11.45 -20.63
CA SER A 103 13.94 -12.31 -20.18
C SER A 103 14.81 -11.59 -19.15
N ALA A 104 15.08 -12.25 -18.04
CA ALA A 104 16.10 -11.86 -17.09
C ALA A 104 17.48 -11.84 -17.77
N GLY A 105 17.99 -10.65 -18.08
CA GLY A 105 19.41 -10.44 -18.35
C GLY A 105 20.17 -10.51 -17.04
N SER A 106 20.77 -11.66 -16.75
CA SER A 106 21.69 -11.85 -15.63
C SER A 106 22.97 -11.05 -15.87
N ALA A 107 23.13 -9.91 -15.19
CA ALA A 107 24.42 -9.25 -15.04
C ALA A 107 25.01 -9.67 -13.68
N ALA A 108 25.93 -10.62 -13.74
CA ALA A 108 26.77 -11.03 -12.62
C ALA A 108 27.57 -9.84 -12.09
N LYS A 109 27.47 -9.58 -10.78
CA LYS A 109 28.29 -8.59 -10.06
C LYS A 109 29.62 -9.28 -9.69
N PRO A 110 30.80 -8.80 -10.13
CA PRO A 110 32.06 -9.38 -9.66
C PRO A 110 32.28 -9.01 -8.18
N GLY A 111 32.72 -10.01 -7.42
CA GLY A 111 32.92 -9.97 -5.98
C GLY A 111 33.97 -8.94 -5.56
N GLN A 112 33.66 -8.23 -4.48
CA GLN A 112 34.63 -7.45 -3.72
C GLN A 112 34.99 -8.29 -2.49
N GLU A 113 36.00 -9.14 -2.64
CA GLU A 113 36.68 -9.74 -1.49
C GLU A 113 37.80 -8.79 -1.06
N GLY A 114 37.61 -8.16 0.10
CA GLY A 114 38.70 -7.59 0.87
C GLY A 114 39.33 -8.67 1.72
N GLN A 115 40.66 -8.66 1.80
CA GLN A 115 41.45 -9.21 2.91
C GLN A 115 42.92 -8.77 2.75
N GLY A 116 43.47 -8.12 3.79
CA GLY A 116 44.90 -7.86 3.95
C GLY A 116 45.24 -6.42 4.29
#